data_AF-A0AAV9KMP4-F1
#
_entry.id   AF-A0AAV9KMP4-F1
#
_cell.length_a   1.000
_cell.length_b   1.000
_cell.length_c   1.000
_cell.angle_alpha   90.00
_cell.angle_beta   90.00
_cell.angle_gamma   90.00
#
_symmetry.space_group_name_H-M   'P 1'
#
loop_
_entity.id
_entity.type
_entity.pdbx_description
1 polymer ?
#
loop_
_entity_poly.entity_id
_entity_poly.type
_entity_poly.pdbx_seq_one_letter_code
_entity_poly.pdbx_strand_id
1 'polypeptide(L)'
;MEKAVDKLATIIPLFLASTRFYGKRLDLYSNKLPAYVDKPQSNLKVVFIKNVPQQDPNSNDCGLYTCLYAKYISNEVFDMDLIHIDAKYHRKRYATIM
;
A
#
# COMPACT_ATOMS: atom_id res chain seq x y z
N MET A 1 9.52 -8.45 -17.58
CA MET A 1 9.09 -7.80 -16.30
C MET A 1 9.01 -8.83 -15.19
N GLU A 2 8.34 -9.97 -15.42
CA GLU A 2 8.14 -11.09 -14.47
C GLU A 2 9.46 -11.61 -13.83
N LYS A 3 10.47 -11.94 -14.63
CA LYS A 3 11.79 -12.40 -14.10
C LYS A 3 12.50 -11.43 -13.16
N ALA A 4 12.23 -10.12 -13.25
CA ALA A 4 12.82 -9.13 -12.36
C ALA A 4 12.06 -9.09 -11.02
N VAL A 5 10.74 -9.23 -11.07
CA VAL A 5 9.87 -9.32 -9.89
C VAL A 5 10.24 -10.56 -9.07
N ASP A 6 10.44 -11.71 -9.69
CA ASP A 6 10.81 -12.96 -8.98
C ASP A 6 12.13 -12.83 -8.22
N LYS A 7 13.14 -12.21 -8.86
CA LYS A 7 14.44 -11.96 -8.24
C LYS A 7 14.33 -11.01 -7.05
N LEU A 8 13.56 -9.93 -7.19
CA LEU A 8 13.33 -8.97 -6.11
C LEU A 8 12.51 -9.58 -4.96
N ALA A 9 11.48 -10.36 -5.28
CA ALA A 9 10.67 -11.09 -4.30
C ALA A 9 11.50 -12.08 -3.47
N THR A 10 12.63 -12.55 -4.01
CA THR A 10 13.58 -13.42 -3.28
C THR A 10 14.62 -12.61 -2.50
N ILE A 11 15.23 -11.60 -3.12
CA ILE A 11 16.35 -10.85 -2.54
C ILE A 11 15.89 -9.93 -1.40
N ILE A 12 14.75 -9.25 -1.55
CA ILE A 12 14.28 -8.26 -0.56
C ILE A 12 14.04 -8.93 0.80
N PRO A 13 13.27 -10.04 0.92
CA PRO A 13 13.09 -10.71 2.21
C PRO A 13 14.42 -11.20 2.80
N LEU A 14 15.31 -11.75 1.97
CA LEU A 14 16.61 -12.26 2.42
C LEU A 14 17.49 -11.14 2.99
N PHE A 15 17.51 -9.99 2.32
CA PHE A 15 18.24 -8.80 2.76
C PHE A 15 17.72 -8.27 4.10
N LEU A 16 16.39 -8.15 4.25
CA LEU A 16 15.75 -7.69 5.49
C LEU A 16 16.01 -8.65 6.66
N ALA A 17 15.97 -9.97 6.41
CA ALA A 17 16.30 -10.98 7.41
C ALA A 17 17.78 -10.91 7.81
N SER A 18 18.70 -10.88 6.84
CA SER A 18 20.15 -10.87 7.07
C SER A 18 20.62 -9.63 7.83
N THR A 19 20.00 -8.47 7.59
CA THR A 19 20.30 -7.22 8.29
C THR A 19 19.64 -7.13 9.68
N ARG A 20 18.87 -8.17 10.07
CA ARG A 20 18.01 -8.20 11.26
C ARG A 20 17.09 -6.98 11.33
N PHE A 21 16.61 -6.50 10.17
CA PHE A 21 15.84 -5.27 10.06
C PHE A 21 14.64 -5.27 11.02
N TYR A 22 13.83 -6.32 11.00
CA TYR A 22 12.65 -6.42 11.88
C TYR A 22 13.01 -6.50 13.37
N GLY A 23 14.12 -7.15 13.73
CA GLY A 23 14.60 -7.18 15.11
C GLY A 23 15.04 -5.81 15.62
N LYS A 24 15.48 -4.91 14.74
CA LYS A 24 15.79 -3.51 15.05
C LYS A 24 14.55 -2.61 15.08
N ARG A 25 13.43 -3.07 14.54
CA ARG A 25 12.18 -2.32 14.39
C ARG A 25 11.11 -2.84 15.35
N LEU A 26 11.40 -2.72 16.64
CA LEU A 26 10.47 -3.10 17.71
C LEU A 26 9.14 -2.32 17.63
N ASP A 27 9.16 -1.14 17.00
CA ASP A 27 7.99 -0.31 16.69
C ASP A 27 6.99 -0.95 15.72
N LEU A 28 7.42 -1.94 14.94
CA LEU A 28 6.56 -2.63 13.97
C LEU A 28 5.81 -3.82 14.56
N TYR A 29 6.15 -4.25 15.77
CA TYR A 29 5.45 -5.39 16.37
C TYR A 29 4.06 -4.95 16.83
N SER A 30 3.04 -5.67 16.39
CA SER A 30 1.63 -5.38 16.68
C SER A 30 1.34 -5.30 18.18
N ASN A 31 2.00 -6.12 19.00
CA ASN A 31 1.90 -6.10 20.45
C ASN A 31 2.49 -4.84 21.12
N LYS A 32 3.18 -3.98 20.36
CA LYS A 32 3.66 -2.67 20.80
C LYS A 32 2.80 -1.51 20.31
N LEU A 33 1.84 -1.76 19.43
CA LEU A 33 0.91 -0.75 18.92
C LEU A 33 -0.39 -0.81 19.74
N PRO A 34 -0.80 0.26 20.45
CA PRO A 34 -2.00 0.25 21.30
C PRO A 34 -3.27 -0.20 20.57
N ALA A 35 -3.39 0.11 19.28
CA ALA A 35 -4.52 -0.30 18.44
C ALA A 35 -4.57 -1.81 18.11
N TYR A 36 -3.52 -2.56 18.44
CA TYR A 36 -3.34 -3.97 18.07
C TYR A 36 -2.91 -4.88 19.23
N VAL A 37 -2.73 -4.36 20.45
CA VAL A 37 -2.24 -5.13 21.61
C VAL A 37 -3.17 -6.30 21.99
N ASP A 38 -4.48 -6.08 21.93
CA ASP A 38 -5.51 -7.09 22.24
C ASP A 38 -6.13 -7.71 20.99
N LYS A 39 -5.66 -7.33 19.80
CA LYS A 39 -6.13 -7.96 18.57
C LYS A 39 -5.42 -9.30 18.45
N PRO A 40 -6.16 -10.40 18.17
CA PRO A 40 -5.50 -11.66 17.89
C PRO A 40 -4.47 -11.45 16.78
N GLN A 41 -3.32 -12.11 16.88
CA GLN A 41 -2.46 -12.39 15.73
C GLN A 41 -3.22 -13.31 14.78
N SER A 42 -4.30 -12.78 14.22
CA SER A 42 -5.17 -13.45 13.30
C SER A 42 -4.54 -13.40 11.93
N ASN A 43 -4.88 -14.39 11.13
CA ASN A 43 -4.59 -14.41 9.71
C ASN A 43 -5.21 -13.15 9.10
N LEU A 44 -4.40 -12.11 8.88
CA LEU A 44 -4.84 -10.90 8.20
C LEU A 44 -5.47 -11.33 6.88
N LYS A 45 -6.72 -10.92 6.65
CA LYS A 45 -7.39 -11.16 5.38
C LYS A 45 -6.67 -10.32 4.32
N VAL A 46 -5.73 -10.94 3.61
CA VAL A 46 -5.07 -10.33 2.46
C VAL A 46 -6.04 -10.40 1.29
N VAL A 47 -6.40 -9.24 0.76
CA VAL A 47 -7.27 -9.12 -0.42
C VAL A 47 -6.44 -8.57 -1.57
N PHE A 48 -6.41 -9.30 -2.68
CA PHE A 48 -5.81 -8.83 -3.92
C PHE A 48 -6.89 -8.22 -4.81
N ILE A 49 -6.83 -6.91 -4.99
CA ILE A 49 -7.73 -6.19 -5.89
C ILE A 49 -7.03 -6.09 -7.25
N LYS A 50 -7.67 -6.61 -8.29
CA LYS A 50 -7.17 -6.54 -9.67
C LYS A 50 -7.81 -5.35 -10.38
N ASN A 51 -7.31 -5.01 -11.57
CA ASN A 51 -7.89 -4.01 -12.47
C ASN A 51 -8.13 -2.61 -11.87
N VAL A 52 -7.43 -2.27 -10.77
CA VAL A 52 -7.52 -0.92 -10.20
C VAL A 52 -7.00 0.12 -11.21
N PRO A 53 -7.65 1.30 -11.30
CA PRO A 53 -7.30 2.33 -12.28
C PRO A 53 -5.82 2.72 -12.18
N GLN A 54 -5.03 2.51 -13.23
CA GLN A 54 -3.61 2.84 -13.20
C GLN A 54 -3.37 4.30 -13.62
N GLN A 55 -2.34 4.93 -13.05
CA GLN A 55 -1.85 6.21 -13.55
C GLN A 55 -1.32 6.09 -14.98
N ASP A 56 -1.30 7.21 -15.71
CA ASP A 56 -0.61 7.27 -17.00
C ASP A 56 0.89 6.92 -16.79
N PRO A 57 1.51 6.09 -17.65
CA PRO A 57 2.93 5.73 -17.53
C PRO A 57 3.89 6.92 -17.51
N ASN A 58 3.50 8.06 -18.10
CA ASN A 58 4.28 9.28 -18.13
C ASN A 58 3.96 10.23 -16.96
N SER A 59 3.04 9.84 -16.07
CA SER A 59 2.69 10.61 -14.89
C SER A 59 3.52 10.23 -13.67
N ASN A 60 3.73 11.20 -12.79
CA ASN A 60 4.34 11.02 -11.47
C ASN A 60 3.29 11.10 -10.35
N ASP A 61 2.13 10.47 -10.57
CA ASP A 61 0.96 10.52 -9.70
C ASP A 61 0.86 9.27 -8.77
N CYS A 62 1.93 8.47 -8.62
CA CYS A 62 1.86 7.22 -7.82
C CYS A 62 1.42 7.47 -6.37
N GLY A 63 1.92 8.54 -5.76
CA GLY A 63 1.52 8.97 -4.41
C GLY A 63 0.05 9.40 -4.36
N LEU A 64 -0.42 10.10 -5.39
CA LEU A 64 -1.82 10.51 -5.51
C LEU A 64 -2.76 9.30 -5.56
N TYR A 65 -2.44 8.31 -6.41
CA TYR A 65 -3.23 7.08 -6.53
C TYR A 65 -3.22 6.28 -5.22
N THR A 66 -2.07 6.22 -4.54
CA THR A 66 -1.95 5.58 -3.21
C THR A 66 -2.88 6.22 -2.19
N CYS A 67 -2.91 7.56 -2.12
CA CYS A 67 -3.83 8.29 -1.23
C CYS A 67 -5.30 8.05 -1.58
N LEU A 68 -5.63 7.98 -2.87
CA LEU A 68 -6.98 7.68 -3.33
C LEU A 68 -7.41 6.27 -2.95
N TYR A 69 -6.56 5.26 -3.16
CA TYR A 69 -6.84 3.89 -2.74
C TYR A 69 -7.03 3.77 -1.24
N ALA A 70 -6.17 4.39 -0.45
CA ALA A 70 -6.33 4.43 1.01
C ALA A 70 -7.68 5.02 1.40
N LYS A 71 -8.12 6.10 0.72
CA LYS A 71 -9.44 6.69 0.94
C LYS A 71 -10.57 5.73 0.56
N TYR A 72 -10.54 5.11 -0.62
CA TYR A 72 -11.60 4.18 -1.05
C TYR A 72 -11.71 2.97 -0.13
N ILE A 73 -10.59 2.34 0.21
CA ILE A 73 -10.54 1.18 1.11
C ILE A 73 -11.05 1.55 2.51
N SER A 74 -10.73 2.75 3.00
CA SER A 74 -11.25 3.25 4.29
C SER A 74 -12.77 3.48 4.28
N ASN A 75 -13.38 3.64 3.11
CA ASN A 75 -14.83 3.71 2.92
C ASN A 75 -15.42 2.37 2.44
N GLU A 76 -14.68 1.26 2.62
CA GLU A 76 -15.10 -0.10 2.26
C GLU A 76 -15.39 -0.31 0.76
N VAL A 77 -14.79 0.52 -0.10
CA VAL A 77 -14.88 0.38 -1.56
C VAL A 77 -13.71 -0.46 -2.05
N PHE A 78 -14.01 -1.70 -2.45
CA PHE A 78 -13.02 -2.67 -2.93
C PHE A 78 -13.11 -2.97 -4.43
N ASP A 79 -14.24 -2.66 -5.08
CA ASP A 79 -14.39 -2.74 -6.52
C ASP A 79 -14.11 -1.36 -7.12
N MET A 80 -12.97 -1.25 -7.82
CA MET A 80 -12.48 0.01 -8.36
C MET A 80 -12.38 0.00 -9.89
N ASP A 81 -12.81 -1.08 -10.55
CA ASP A 81 -12.57 -1.34 -11.97
C ASP A 81 -13.21 -0.28 -12.88
N LEU A 82 -14.29 0.36 -12.41
CA LEU A 82 -15.05 1.39 -13.13
C LEU A 82 -14.81 2.81 -12.61
N ILE A 83 -13.92 2.99 -11.64
CA ILE A 83 -13.64 4.31 -11.07
C ILE A 83 -12.77 5.10 -12.04
N HIS A 84 -13.31 6.20 -12.55
CA HIS A 84 -12.51 7.17 -13.29
C HIS A 84 -11.81 8.14 -12.33
N ILE A 85 -10.49 8.13 -12.32
CA ILE A 85 -9.68 9.03 -11.50
C ILE A 85 -9.27 10.25 -12.32
N ASP A 86 -9.87 11.41 -12.03
CA ASP A 86 -9.37 12.70 -12.54
C ASP A 86 -8.19 13.16 -11.67
N ALA A 87 -6.99 12.78 -12.09
CA ALA A 87 -5.77 13.10 -11.38
C ALA A 87 -5.54 14.62 -11.24
N LYS A 88 -5.99 15.44 -12.21
CA LYS A 88 -5.83 16.90 -12.18
C LYS A 88 -6.74 17.52 -11.13
N TYR A 89 -7.99 17.07 -11.05
CA TYR A 89 -8.92 17.47 -10.00
C TYR A 89 -8.36 17.12 -8.61
N HIS A 90 -7.91 15.88 -8.43
CA HIS A 90 -7.40 15.45 -7.13
C HIS A 90 -6.09 16.12 -6.72
N ARG A 91 -5.17 16.40 -7.66
CA ARG A 91 -3.98 17.22 -7.38
C ARG A 91 -4.35 18.58 -6.82
N LYS A 92 -5.30 19.28 -7.44
CA LYS A 92 -5.78 20.58 -6.93
C LYS A 92 -6.37 20.46 -5.54
N ARG A 93 -7.24 19.47 -5.33
CA ARG A 93 -7.89 19.23 -4.03
C ARG A 93 -6.88 18.97 -2.92
N TYR A 94 -5.90 18.09 -3.15
CA TYR A 94 -4.90 17.77 -2.14
C TYR A 94 -3.88 18.88 -1.94
N ALA A 95 -3.55 19.66 -2.98
CA ALA A 95 -2.70 20.84 -2.85
C ALA A 95 -3.33 21.95 -1.98
N THR A 96 -4.64 21.94 -1.75
CA THR A 96 -5.31 22.87 -0.81
C THR A 96 -5.36 22.34 0.63
N ILE A 97 -5.13 21.03 0.82
CA ILE A 97 -5.19 20.37 2.13
C ILE A 97 -3.80 20.32 2.79
N MET A 98 -2.74 20.50 2.01
CA MET A 98 -1.35 20.71 2.47
C MET A 98 -1.05 22.19 2.58
#